data_AF-A0A151JFL1-F1
#
_entry.id   AF-A0A151JFL1-F1
#
_cell.length_a   1.000
_cell.length_b   1.000
_cell.length_c   1.000
_cell.angle_alpha   90.00
_cell.angle_beta   90.00
_cell.angle_gamma   90.00
#
_symmetry.space_group_name_H-M   'P 1'
#
loop_
_entity.id
_entity.type
_entity.pdbx_description
1 polymer ?
#
loop_
_entity_poly.entity_id
_entity_poly.type
_entity_poly.pdbx_seq_one_letter_code
_entity_poly.pdbx_strand_id
1 'polypeptide(L)'
;MKTLIVKNTLFTLFVGFSIVWLISLGKFFVTASQYPVDYLYLVFGVALAILISVYTVRDLQQNSWHKSFGIYFTYYFGALGLFADGHQAGWSHSDSFLDKLFMSGIYIFVFSFSFIVPLVIGLLAFVQAYLLSIAVENRRI
;
A
#
# COMPACT_ATOMS: atom_id res chain seq x y z
N MET A 1 -23.48 1.16 -1.74
CA MET A 1 -22.27 0.47 -1.20
C MET A 1 -21.24 0.08 -2.27
N LYS A 2 -21.62 -0.60 -3.37
CA LYS A 2 -20.67 -0.96 -4.46
C LYS A 2 -19.83 0.22 -4.98
N THR A 3 -20.45 1.38 -5.21
CA THR A 3 -19.76 2.60 -5.65
C THR A 3 -18.71 3.09 -4.64
N LEU A 4 -18.96 2.91 -3.34
CA LEU A 4 -18.01 3.32 -2.31
C LEU A 4 -16.77 2.42 -2.32
N ILE A 5 -16.97 1.10 -2.49
CA ILE A 5 -15.88 0.13 -2.65
C ILE A 5 -15.02 0.51 -3.85
N VAL A 6 -15.63 0.80 -5.01
CA VAL A 6 -14.88 1.20 -6.22
C VAL A 6 -14.08 2.49 -5.98
N LYS A 7 -14.70 3.54 -5.41
CA LYS A 7 -14.01 4.80 -5.10
C LYS A 7 -12.85 4.58 -4.12
N ASN A 8 -13.06 3.76 -3.11
CA ASN A 8 -12.03 3.43 -2.13
C ASN A 8 -10.89 2.61 -2.74
N THR A 9 -11.19 1.66 -3.63
CA THR A 9 -10.18 0.91 -4.38
C THR A 9 -9.32 1.86 -5.20
N LEU A 10 -9.95 2.77 -5.97
CA LEU A 10 -9.21 3.74 -6.79
C LEU A 10 -8.33 4.65 -5.94
N PHE A 11 -8.83 5.12 -4.80
CA PHE A 11 -8.04 5.94 -3.88
C PHE A 11 -6.88 5.15 -3.25
N THR A 12 -7.13 3.91 -2.81
CA THR A 12 -6.11 3.00 -2.26
C THR A 12 -5.01 2.71 -3.27
N LEU A 13 -5.39 2.46 -4.52
CA LEU A 13 -4.45 2.30 -5.63
C LEU A 13 -3.65 3.58 -5.85
N PHE A 14 -4.30 4.74 -5.91
CA PHE A 14 -3.62 6.01 -6.14
C PHE A 14 -2.55 6.29 -5.06
N VAL A 15 -2.89 6.09 -3.78
CA VAL A 15 -1.95 6.27 -2.67
C VAL A 15 -0.82 5.22 -2.75
N GLY A 16 -1.14 3.94 -2.97
CA GLY A 16 -0.15 2.89 -3.14
C GLY A 16 0.81 3.15 -4.30
N PHE A 17 0.29 3.53 -5.46
CA PHE A 17 1.09 3.91 -6.62
C PHE A 17 1.94 5.14 -6.37
N SER A 18 1.44 6.12 -5.62
CA SER A 18 2.23 7.30 -5.26
C SER A 18 3.43 6.92 -4.39
N ILE A 19 3.25 5.98 -3.44
CA ILE A 19 4.35 5.47 -2.62
C ILE A 19 5.38 4.75 -3.48
N VAL A 20 4.93 3.84 -4.35
CA VAL A 20 5.80 3.10 -5.29
C VAL A 20 6.55 4.06 -6.21
N TRP A 21 5.85 5.06 -6.76
CA TRP A 21 6.45 6.07 -7.62
C TRP A 21 7.56 6.87 -6.92
N LEU A 22 7.29 7.31 -5.69
CA LEU A 22 8.22 8.10 -4.89
C LEU A 22 9.46 7.27 -4.52
N ILE A 23 9.28 6.03 -4.05
CA ILE A 23 10.40 5.18 -3.66
C ILE A 23 11.25 4.76 -4.87
N SER A 24 10.61 4.57 -6.03
CA SER A 24 11.31 4.29 -7.30
C SER A 24 11.91 5.53 -7.98
N LEU A 25 11.86 6.71 -7.35
CA LEU A 25 12.37 7.97 -7.91
C LEU A 25 11.83 8.28 -9.33
N GLY A 26 10.58 7.90 -9.60
CA GLY A 26 9.94 8.05 -10.91
C GLY A 26 10.38 7.07 -12.01
N LYS A 27 11.30 6.14 -11.72
CA LYS A 27 11.76 5.12 -12.69
C LYS A 27 10.90 3.86 -12.72
N PHE A 28 9.80 3.84 -11.99
CA PHE A 28 8.96 2.66 -11.76
C PHE A 28 8.63 1.86 -13.04
N PHE A 29 8.16 2.51 -14.10
CA PHE A 29 7.77 1.81 -15.33
C PHE A 29 8.96 1.16 -16.06
N VAL A 30 10.14 1.79 -15.99
CA VAL A 30 11.37 1.24 -16.56
C VAL A 30 11.76 -0.02 -15.79
N THR A 31 11.78 0.07 -14.46
CA THR A 31 12.07 -1.06 -13.58
C THR A 31 11.09 -2.21 -13.80
N ALA A 32 9.79 -1.94 -13.83
CA ALA A 32 8.76 -2.96 -14.04
C ALA A 32 8.88 -3.67 -15.41
N SER A 33 9.44 -3.00 -16.42
CA SER A 33 9.70 -3.59 -17.74
C SER A 33 10.95 -4.48 -17.77
N GLN A 34 11.91 -4.23 -16.89
CA GLN A 34 13.17 -4.96 -16.80
C GLN A 34 13.06 -6.15 -15.83
N TYR A 35 12.24 -6.02 -14.78
CA TYR A 35 12.08 -7.00 -13.72
C TYR A 35 10.63 -7.52 -13.70
N PRO A 36 10.34 -8.68 -14.31
CA PRO A 36 8.98 -9.24 -14.37
C PRO A 36 8.34 -9.47 -13.00
N VAL A 37 9.16 -9.67 -11.97
CA VAL A 37 8.72 -9.86 -10.59
C VAL A 37 8.02 -8.60 -10.06
N ASP A 38 8.51 -7.41 -10.38
CA ASP A 38 7.90 -6.11 -10.02
C ASP A 38 6.50 -5.98 -10.59
N TYR A 39 6.32 -6.40 -11.83
CA TYR A 39 5.03 -6.42 -12.50
C TYR A 39 4.04 -7.35 -11.78
N LEU A 40 4.48 -8.56 -11.38
CA LEU A 40 3.63 -9.49 -10.63
C LEU A 40 3.18 -8.89 -9.28
N TYR A 41 4.09 -8.27 -8.53
CA TYR A 41 3.74 -7.60 -7.27
C TYR A 41 2.78 -6.43 -7.45
N LEU A 42 2.86 -5.70 -8.57
CA LEU A 42 1.87 -4.67 -8.90
C LEU A 42 0.49 -5.30 -9.12
N VAL A 43 0.40 -6.38 -9.90
CA VAL A 43 -0.86 -7.08 -10.13
C VAL A 43 -1.45 -7.60 -8.81
N PHE A 44 -0.62 -8.20 -7.95
CA PHE A 44 -1.05 -8.60 -6.61
C PHE A 44 -1.46 -7.42 -5.74
N GLY A 45 -0.75 -6.30 -5.81
CA GLY A 45 -1.09 -5.06 -5.14
C GLY A 45 -2.45 -4.51 -5.56
N VAL A 46 -2.82 -4.65 -6.84
CA VAL A 46 -4.14 -4.27 -7.35
C VAL A 46 -5.24 -5.20 -6.83
N ALA A 47 -5.02 -6.51 -6.90
CA ALA A 47 -5.96 -7.49 -6.34
C ALA A 47 -6.18 -7.26 -4.83
N LEU A 48 -5.10 -6.96 -4.11
CA LEU A 48 -5.13 -6.69 -2.68
C LEU A 48 -5.86 -5.38 -2.37
N ALA A 49 -5.70 -4.31 -3.17
CA ALA A 49 -6.45 -3.06 -2.99
C ALA A 49 -7.97 -3.25 -3.11
N ILE A 50 -8.41 -4.13 -4.02
CA ILE A 50 -9.82 -4.51 -4.15
C ILE A 50 -10.31 -5.21 -2.88
N LEU A 51 -9.56 -6.22 -2.42
CA LEU A 51 -9.90 -6.96 -1.18
C LEU A 51 -9.95 -6.03 0.02
N ILE A 52 -8.91 -5.21 0.22
CA ILE A 52 -8.84 -4.19 1.27
C ILE A 52 -10.07 -3.29 1.25
N SER A 53 -10.49 -2.84 0.07
CA SER A 53 -11.66 -1.96 -0.05
C SER A 53 -12.97 -2.63 0.33
N VAL A 54 -13.11 -3.94 0.06
CA VAL A 54 -14.27 -4.72 0.52
C VAL A 54 -14.24 -4.88 2.05
N TYR A 55 -13.09 -5.27 2.63
CA TYR A 55 -12.96 -5.51 4.06
C TYR A 55 -13.09 -4.23 4.88
N THR A 56 -12.42 -3.15 4.49
CA THR A 56 -12.44 -1.87 5.22
C THR A 56 -13.82 -1.21 5.22
N VAL A 57 -14.57 -1.30 4.12
CA VAL A 57 -15.98 -0.84 4.09
C VAL A 57 -16.84 -1.68 5.03
N ARG A 58 -16.65 -3.00 5.07
CA ARG A 58 -17.37 -3.91 5.98
C ARG A 58 -17.01 -3.64 7.45
N ASP A 59 -15.74 -3.44 7.76
CA ASP A 59 -15.27 -3.14 9.12
C ASP A 59 -15.84 -1.81 9.61
N LEU A 60 -15.91 -0.80 8.75
CA LEU A 60 -16.51 0.50 9.07
C LEU A 60 -18.02 0.42 9.24
N GLN A 61 -18.69 -0.49 8.52
CA GLN A 61 -20.08 -0.82 8.83
C GLN A 61 -20.22 -1.42 10.25
N GLN A 62 -19.20 -2.08 10.77
CA GLN A 62 -19.20 -2.62 12.12
C GLN A 62 -18.57 -1.66 13.14
N ASN A 63 -18.46 -0.36 12.81
CA ASN A 63 -17.81 0.67 13.63
C ASN A 63 -16.37 0.32 14.06
N SER A 64 -15.69 -0.54 13.30
CA SER A 64 -14.34 -1.04 13.60
C SER A 64 -13.28 -0.28 12.80
N TRP A 65 -13.27 1.05 12.88
CA TRP A 65 -12.40 1.91 12.06
C TRP A 65 -10.89 1.69 12.29
N HIS A 66 -10.50 1.28 13.50
CA HIS A 66 -9.11 0.95 13.84
C HIS A 66 -8.58 -0.26 13.06
N LYS A 67 -9.44 -1.23 12.70
CA LYS A 67 -9.05 -2.35 11.83
C LYS A 67 -8.75 -1.85 10.42
N SER A 68 -9.59 -0.96 9.90
CA SER A 68 -9.36 -0.34 8.60
C SER A 68 -8.06 0.45 8.55
N PHE A 69 -7.74 1.19 9.62
CA PHE A 69 -6.43 1.84 9.78
C PHE A 69 -5.28 0.83 9.67
N GLY A 70 -5.31 -0.26 10.44
CA GLY A 70 -4.26 -1.29 10.43
C GLY A 70 -4.08 -1.95 9.06
N ILE A 71 -5.18 -2.17 8.34
CA ILE A 71 -5.16 -2.72 6.97
C ILE A 71 -4.47 -1.75 6.01
N TYR A 72 -4.86 -0.46 5.99
CA TYR A 72 -4.22 0.54 5.13
C TYR A 72 -2.74 0.73 5.48
N PHE A 73 -2.43 0.80 6.76
CA PHE A 73 -1.06 0.92 7.24
C PHE A 73 -0.19 -0.22 6.70
N THR A 74 -0.64 -1.46 6.87
CA THR A 74 0.09 -2.65 6.38
C THR A 74 0.24 -2.63 4.87
N TYR A 75 -0.79 -2.25 4.12
CA TYR A 75 -0.74 -2.20 2.67
C TYR A 75 0.24 -1.15 2.14
N TYR A 76 0.19 0.07 2.69
CA TYR A 76 1.09 1.16 2.29
C TYR A 76 2.53 0.91 2.69
N PHE A 77 2.74 0.35 3.88
CA PHE A 77 4.07 -0.03 4.33
C PHE A 77 4.63 -1.21 3.53
N GLY A 78 3.79 -2.17 3.17
CA GLY A 78 4.15 -3.27 2.29
C GLY A 78 4.51 -2.81 0.88
N ALA A 79 3.73 -1.88 0.30
CA ALA A 79 4.02 -1.27 -0.99
C ALA A 79 5.37 -0.53 -0.97
N LEU A 80 5.67 0.19 0.11
CA LEU A 80 6.98 0.82 0.29
C LEU A 80 8.11 -0.23 0.30
N GLY A 81 8.00 -1.26 1.14
CA GLY A 81 9.03 -2.28 1.29
C GLY A 81 9.29 -3.08 0.01
N LEU A 82 8.23 -3.48 -0.67
CA LEU A 82 8.31 -4.30 -1.89
C LEU A 82 9.00 -3.58 -3.05
N PHE A 83 8.91 -2.26 -3.11
CA PHE A 83 9.45 -1.47 -4.23
C PHE A 83 10.65 -0.58 -3.85
N ALA A 84 11.12 -0.67 -2.59
CA ALA A 84 12.35 -0.03 -2.16
C ALA A 84 13.62 -0.71 -2.69
N ASP A 85 13.52 -2.00 -3.00
CA ASP A 85 14.62 -2.74 -3.59
C ASP A 85 15.06 -2.16 -4.94
N GLY A 86 16.37 -2.18 -5.20
CA GLY A 86 17.02 -1.59 -6.37
C GLY A 86 16.99 -0.06 -6.49
N HIS A 87 16.29 0.64 -5.58
CA HIS A 87 16.20 2.11 -5.58
C HIS A 87 16.78 2.74 -4.31
N GLN A 88 16.93 1.94 -3.26
CA GLN A 88 17.59 2.31 -2.02
C GLN A 88 18.92 1.54 -1.89
N ALA A 89 19.95 2.20 -1.37
CA ALA A 89 21.24 1.60 -0.96
C ALA A 89 22.16 0.97 -2.03
N GLY A 90 21.96 1.19 -3.34
CA GLY A 90 22.92 0.77 -4.37
C GLY A 90 23.06 -0.75 -4.53
N TRP A 91 22.07 -1.50 -4.06
CA TRP A 91 22.00 -2.96 -4.20
C TRP A 91 21.53 -3.36 -5.59
N SER A 92 21.97 -4.53 -6.06
CA SER A 92 21.43 -5.14 -7.27
C SER A 92 19.95 -5.42 -7.07
N HIS A 93 19.13 -5.05 -8.05
CA HIS A 93 17.71 -5.33 -8.04
C HIS A 93 17.44 -6.85 -7.92
N SER A 94 16.48 -7.26 -7.10
CA SER A 94 16.15 -8.68 -6.96
C SER A 94 15.58 -9.25 -8.26
N ASP A 95 16.17 -10.34 -8.75
CA ASP A 95 15.76 -11.03 -9.96
C ASP A 95 14.72 -12.13 -9.71
N SER A 96 14.67 -12.68 -8.50
CA SER A 96 13.75 -13.76 -8.12
C SER A 96 12.65 -13.31 -7.15
N PHE A 97 11.55 -14.07 -7.12
CA PHE A 97 10.41 -13.78 -6.24
C PHE A 97 10.78 -13.89 -4.76
N LEU A 98 11.61 -14.88 -4.39
CA LEU A 98 12.04 -15.09 -3.01
C LEU A 98 13.01 -14.02 -2.55
N ASP A 99 13.97 -13.64 -3.40
CA ASP A 99 14.92 -12.57 -3.07
C ASP A 99 14.16 -11.27 -2.84
N LYS A 100 13.15 -10.99 -3.66
CA LYS A 100 12.34 -9.79 -3.50
C LYS A 100 11.52 -9.78 -2.21
N LEU A 101 10.94 -10.92 -1.80
CA LEU A 101 10.27 -11.02 -0.50
C LEU A 101 11.24 -10.78 0.66
N PHE A 102 12.43 -11.37 0.58
CA PHE A 102 13.45 -11.24 1.62
C PHE A 102 13.95 -9.80 1.74
N MET A 103 14.30 -9.17 0.61
CA MET A 103 14.71 -7.77 0.56
C MET A 103 13.59 -6.84 1.03
N SER A 104 12.35 -7.08 0.61
CA SER A 104 11.20 -6.35 1.12
C SER A 104 11.07 -6.46 2.64
N GLY A 105 11.31 -7.63 3.22
CA GLY A 105 11.31 -7.83 4.67
C GLY A 105 12.39 -7.00 5.37
N ILE A 106 13.60 -6.96 4.82
CA ILE A 106 14.70 -6.12 5.30
C ILE A 106 14.32 -4.64 5.24
N TYR A 107 13.80 -4.17 4.11
CA TYR A 107 13.40 -2.77 3.96
C TYR A 107 12.26 -2.40 4.90
N ILE A 108 11.25 -3.25 5.06
CA ILE A 108 10.18 -3.06 6.05
C ILE A 108 10.80 -2.91 7.45
N PHE A 109 11.71 -3.81 7.82
CA PHE A 109 12.39 -3.72 9.11
C PHE A 109 13.15 -2.41 9.26
N VAL A 110 14.01 -2.04 8.30
CA VAL A 110 14.79 -0.80 8.34
C VAL A 110 13.88 0.44 8.42
N PHE A 111 12.84 0.52 7.58
CA PHE A 111 11.91 1.64 7.58
C PHE A 111 11.11 1.74 8.88
N SER A 112 10.84 0.63 9.57
CA SER A 112 10.10 0.64 10.83
C SER A 112 10.86 1.39 11.95
N PHE A 113 12.19 1.44 11.87
CA PHE A 113 13.03 2.22 12.79
C PHE A 113 13.29 3.65 12.33
N SER A 114 12.98 3.99 11.07
CA SER A 114 13.10 5.36 10.59
C SER A 114 11.89 6.17 11.07
N PHE A 115 12.02 6.93 12.17
CA PHE A 115 10.89 7.66 12.80
C PHE A 115 9.90 8.33 11.83
N ILE A 116 10.41 8.90 10.74
CA ILE A 116 9.62 9.63 9.73
C ILE A 116 8.69 8.69 8.93
N VAL A 117 9.15 7.50 8.51
CA VAL A 117 8.40 6.68 7.56
C VAL A 117 7.12 6.09 8.17
N PRO A 118 7.13 5.42 9.34
CA PRO A 118 5.91 4.95 9.99
C PRO A 118 4.96 6.09 10.33
N LEU A 119 5.47 7.28 10.66
CA LEU A 119 4.64 8.44 10.96
C LEU A 119 3.89 8.92 9.71
N VAL A 120 4.56 9.07 8.57
CA VAL A 120 3.93 9.49 7.31
C VAL A 120 2.94 8.44 6.82
N ILE A 121 3.32 7.16 6.81
CA ILE A 121 2.44 6.07 6.38
C ILE A 121 1.25 5.92 7.34
N GLY A 122 1.48 6.08 8.64
CA GLY A 122 0.45 6.11 9.67
C GLY A 122 -0.54 7.24 9.46
N LEU A 123 -0.07 8.45 9.18
CA LEU A 123 -0.94 9.60 8.92
C LEU A 123 -1.81 9.36 7.66
N LEU A 124 -1.22 8.85 6.57
CA LEU A 124 -1.98 8.50 5.35
C LEU A 124 -3.06 7.46 5.62
N ALA A 125 -2.70 6.37 6.31
CA ALA A 125 -3.63 5.31 6.67
C ALA A 125 -4.76 5.80 7.58
N PHE A 126 -4.43 6.65 8.56
CA PHE A 126 -5.40 7.25 9.48
C PHE A 126 -6.38 8.17 8.74
N VAL A 127 -5.85 9.11 7.94
CA VAL A 127 -6.67 10.05 7.17
C VAL A 127 -7.62 9.29 6.25
N GLN A 128 -7.15 8.26 5.55
CA GLN A 128 -8.01 7.48 4.68
C GLN A 128 -9.08 6.70 5.44
N ALA A 129 -8.71 6.00 6.52
CA ALA A 129 -9.68 5.27 7.34
C ALA A 129 -10.76 6.20 7.90
N TYR A 130 -10.36 7.39 8.35
CA TYR A 130 -11.25 8.41 8.89
C TYR A 130 -12.17 9.02 7.82
N LEU A 131 -11.64 9.39 6.65
CA LEU A 131 -12.47 9.90 5.56
C LEU A 131 -13.45 8.84 5.06
N LEU A 132 -13.02 7.57 5.00
CA LEU A 132 -13.90 6.47 4.64
C LEU A 132 -14.98 6.24 5.71
N SER A 133 -14.68 6.41 7.01
CA SER A 133 -15.68 6.25 8.07
C SER A 133 -16.82 7.26 7.93
N ILE A 134 -16.47 8.53 7.70
CA ILE A 134 -17.46 9.60 7.42
C ILE A 134 -18.30 9.25 6.19
N ALA A 135 -17.66 8.77 5.11
CA ALA A 135 -18.36 8.41 3.88
C ALA A 135 -19.29 7.20 4.02
N VAL A 136 -18.96 6.24 4.90
CA VAL A 136 -19.83 5.10 5.24
C VAL A 136 -21.03 5.57 6.07
N GLU A 137 -20.80 6.43 7.07
CA GLU A 137 -21.84 6.97 7.94
C GLU A 137 -22.87 7.80 7.17
N ASN A 138 -22.41 8.71 6.30
CA ASN A 138 -23.28 9.54 5.44
C ASN A 138 -24.13 8.74 4.43
N ARG A 139 -23.84 7.46 4.19
CA ARG A 139 -24.60 6.57 3.29
C ARG A 139 -25.50 5.58 4.04
N ARG A 140 -25.49 5.61 5.37
CA ARG A 140 -26.38 4.82 6.24
C ARG A 140 -27.64 5.58 6.60
N ILE A 141 -27.53 6.90 6.70
CA ILE A 141 -28.64 7.86 6.79
C ILE A 141 -29.31 7.92 5.42
#